data_AF-A0A501WE93-F1
#
_entry.id   AF-A0A501WE93-F1
#
_cell.length_a   1.000
_cell.length_b   1.000
_cell.length_c   1.000
_cell.angle_alpha   90.00
_cell.angle_beta   90.00
_cell.angle_gamma   90.00
#
_symmetry.space_group_name_H-M   'P 1'
#
loop_
_entity.id
_entity.type
_entity.pdbx_description
1 polymer ?
#
loop_
_entity_poly.entity_id
_entity_poly.type
_entity_poly.pdbx_seq_one_letter_code
_entity_poly.pdbx_strand_id
1 'polypeptide(L)'
;MGRLVHVVALFPDDELAIHRLYTRDAGFRAVCDDYEEALAALARWETVDAAKADDFRRLASEIEAEIAAYLRQTAGGGHSGG
;
A
#
# COMPACT_ATOMS: atom_id res chain seq x y z
N MET A 1 -6.09 -15.17 -3.30
CA MET A 1 -6.63 -14.08 -4.16
C MET A 1 -7.21 -13.05 -3.20
N GLY A 2 -6.55 -11.91 -2.96
CA GLY A 2 -7.08 -10.91 -2.00
C GLY A 2 -6.07 -10.01 -1.28
N ARG A 3 -4.80 -9.98 -1.69
CA ARG A 3 -3.74 -9.24 -0.98
C ARG A 3 -3.57 -7.79 -1.44
N LEU A 4 -4.58 -7.24 -2.10
CA LEU A 4 -4.59 -5.88 -2.64
C LEU A 4 -5.92 -5.16 -2.36
N VAL A 5 -6.82 -5.79 -1.63
CA VAL A 5 -8.20 -5.29 -1.49
C VAL A 5 -8.19 -3.94 -0.79
N HIS A 6 -7.35 -3.76 0.23
CA HIS A 6 -7.27 -2.49 0.95
C HIS A 6 -6.53 -1.43 0.12
N VAL A 7 -5.47 -1.83 -0.58
CA VAL A 7 -4.71 -0.92 -1.47
C VAL A 7 -5.60 -0.40 -2.61
N VAL A 8 -6.35 -1.27 -3.28
CA VAL A 8 -7.25 -0.90 -4.38
C VAL A 8 -8.44 -0.09 -3.86
N ALA A 9 -8.97 -0.41 -2.68
CA ALA A 9 -10.04 0.39 -2.07
C ALA A 9 -9.59 1.81 -1.71
N LEU A 10 -8.31 1.99 -1.38
CA LEU A 10 -7.72 3.28 -1.04
C LEU A 10 -7.41 4.14 -2.28
N PHE A 11 -7.01 3.50 -3.38
CA PHE A 11 -6.70 4.16 -4.65
C PHE A 11 -7.52 3.57 -5.81
N PRO A 12 -8.85 3.73 -5.80
CA PRO A 12 -9.72 3.10 -6.80
C PRO A 12 -9.45 3.60 -8.23
N ASP A 13 -9.09 4.87 -8.39
CA ASP A 13 -8.74 5.47 -9.70
C ASP A 13 -7.45 4.88 -10.30
N ASP A 14 -6.58 4.30 -9.46
CA ASP A 14 -5.29 3.74 -9.86
C ASP A 14 -5.28 2.19 -9.89
N GLU A 15 -6.44 1.53 -9.76
CA GLU A 15 -6.56 0.06 -9.66
C GLU A 15 -5.73 -0.67 -10.73
N LEU A 16 -5.84 -0.23 -11.98
CA LEU A 16 -5.15 -0.86 -13.10
C LEU A 16 -3.63 -0.64 -13.06
N ALA A 17 -3.17 0.50 -12.53
CA ALA A 17 -1.75 0.77 -12.31
C ALA A 17 -1.21 -0.07 -11.14
N ILE A 18 -1.96 -0.17 -10.04
CA ILE A 18 -1.64 -1.00 -8.87
C ILE A 18 -1.46 -2.46 -9.29
N HIS A 19 -2.40 -3.04 -10.03
CA HIS A 19 -2.30 -4.43 -10.49
C HIS A 19 -1.09 -4.68 -11.40
N ARG A 20 -0.78 -3.72 -12.29
CA ARG A 20 0.39 -3.80 -13.17
C ARG A 20 1.70 -3.72 -12.39
N LEU A 21 1.82 -2.75 -11.47
CA LEU A 21 2.98 -2.59 -10.63
C LEU A 21 3.18 -3.81 -9.72
N TYR A 22 2.13 -4.29 -9.06
CA TYR A 22 2.20 -5.44 -8.18
C TYR A 22 2.71 -6.71 -8.89
N THR A 23 2.44 -6.83 -10.18
CA THR A 23 2.92 -7.97 -11.00
C THR A 23 4.36 -7.79 -11.49
N ARG A 24 4.80 -6.55 -11.75
CA ARG A 24 6.04 -6.26 -12.48
C ARG A 24 7.16 -5.69 -11.61
N ASP A 25 6.81 -5.09 -10.48
CA ASP A 25 7.72 -4.42 -9.55
C ASP A 25 7.67 -5.16 -8.20
N ALA A 26 8.76 -5.86 -7.88
CA ALA A 26 8.87 -6.62 -6.64
C ALA A 26 8.94 -5.73 -5.40
N GLY A 27 9.44 -4.50 -5.52
CA GLY A 27 9.49 -3.52 -4.43
C GLY A 27 8.09 -3.01 -4.11
N PHE A 28 7.34 -2.58 -5.12
CA PHE A 28 5.94 -2.19 -4.95
C PHE A 28 5.09 -3.33 -4.36
N ARG A 29 5.31 -4.56 -4.83
CA ARG A 29 4.65 -5.74 -4.29
C ARG A 29 4.93 -5.93 -2.79
N ALA A 30 6.18 -5.79 -2.37
CA ALA A 30 6.55 -5.91 -0.95
C ALA A 30 5.85 -4.85 -0.10
N VAL A 31 5.84 -3.58 -0.56
CA VAL A 31 5.16 -2.48 0.13
C VAL A 31 3.66 -2.72 0.26
N CYS A 32 3.00 -3.24 -0.79
CA CYS A 32 1.58 -3.60 -0.71
C CYS A 32 1.32 -4.75 0.26
N ASP A 33 2.19 -5.76 0.27
CA ASP A 33 2.09 -6.89 1.19
C ASP A 33 2.27 -6.43 2.65
N ASP A 34 3.23 -5.54 2.91
CA ASP A 34 3.50 -4.95 4.23
C ASP A 34 2.29 -4.11 4.70
N TYR A 35 1.64 -3.37 3.80
CA TYR A 35 0.42 -2.61 4.12
C TYR A 35 -0.72 -3.52 4.60
N GLU A 36 -1.00 -4.59 3.87
CA GLU A 36 -2.04 -5.55 4.22
C GLU A 36 -1.73 -6.26 5.53
N GLU A 37 -0.46 -6.57 5.80
CA GLU A 37 -0.03 -7.14 7.07
C GLU A 37 -0.21 -6.14 8.23
N ALA A 38 0.16 -4.88 8.03
CA ALA A 38 -0.02 -3.82 9.02
C ALA A 38 -1.51 -3.62 9.37
N LEU A 39 -2.40 -3.63 8.38
CA LEU A 39 -3.85 -3.55 8.61
C LEU A 39 -4.39 -4.79 9.34
N ALA A 40 -3.92 -5.98 8.97
CA ALA A 40 -4.30 -7.22 9.64
C ALA A 40 -3.79 -7.29 11.09
N ALA A 41 -2.65 -6.67 11.39
CA ALA A 41 -2.14 -6.51 12.74
C ALA A 41 -2.94 -5.44 13.50
N LEU A 42 -3.21 -4.28 12.89
CA LEU A 42 -4.03 -3.21 13.45
C LEU A 42 -5.38 -3.75 13.95
N ALA A 43 -6.13 -4.46 13.10
CA ALA A 43 -7.42 -5.03 13.45
C ALA A 43 -7.36 -6.00 14.65
N ARG A 44 -6.23 -6.70 14.84
CA ARG A 44 -6.01 -7.55 16.02
C ARG A 44 -5.75 -6.71 17.27
N TRP A 45 -4.88 -5.71 17.17
CA TRP A 45 -4.48 -4.90 18.31
C TRP A 45 -5.56 -3.90 18.75
N GLU A 46 -6.44 -3.44 17.86
CA GLU A 46 -7.55 -2.53 18.22
C GLU A 46 -8.42 -3.04 19.37
N THR A 47 -8.55 -4.36 19.52
CA THR A 47 -9.36 -4.98 20.58
C THR A 47 -8.57 -5.34 21.84
N VAL A 48 -7.23 -5.30 21.77
CA VAL A 48 -6.34 -5.82 22.82
C VAL A 48 -5.51 -4.71 23.46
N ASP A 49 -4.92 -3.83 22.64
CA ASP A 49 -3.98 -2.80 23.06
C ASP A 49 -4.06 -1.59 22.12
N ALA A 50 -4.65 -0.51 22.63
CA ALA A 50 -4.85 0.73 21.89
C ALA A 50 -3.53 1.43 21.53
N ALA A 51 -2.46 1.27 22.32
CA ALA A 51 -1.17 1.89 22.02
C ALA A 51 -0.51 1.19 20.83
N LYS A 52 -0.50 -0.16 20.83
CA LYS A 52 -0.03 -0.92 19.66
C LYS A 52 -0.88 -0.68 18.43
N ALA A 53 -2.20 -0.57 18.59
CA ALA A 53 -3.07 -0.20 17.48
C ALA A 53 -2.68 1.16 16.89
N ASP A 54 -2.34 2.15 17.72
CA ASP A 54 -1.88 3.45 17.22
C ASP A 54 -0.54 3.34 16.46
N ASP A 55 0.40 2.51 16.94
CA ASP A 55 1.66 2.25 16.25
C ASP A 55 1.44 1.63 14.86
N PHE A 56 0.59 0.60 14.75
CA PHE A 56 0.26 -0.01 13.45
C PHE A 56 -0.53 0.95 12.54
N ARG A 57 -1.35 1.84 13.10
CA ARG A 57 -2.04 2.87 12.32
C ARG A 57 -1.06 3.88 11.72
N ARG A 58 -0.04 4.29 12.48
CA ARG A 58 1.04 5.15 11.97
C ARG A 58 1.84 4.45 10.89
N LEU A 59 2.24 3.20 11.13
CA LEU A 59 2.94 2.40 10.14
C LEU A 59 2.14 2.27 8.82
N ALA A 60 0.84 1.96 8.91
CA ALA A 60 -0.01 1.87 7.73
C ALA A 60 -0.07 3.20 6.95
N SER A 61 -0.11 4.35 7.65
CA SER A 61 -0.08 5.68 7.04
C SER A 61 1.26 5.99 6.35
N GLU A 62 2.38 5.57 6.93
CA GLU A 62 3.70 5.70 6.30
C GLU A 62 3.76 4.88 5.00
N ILE A 63 3.30 3.64 5.05
CA ILE A 63 3.28 2.75 3.88
C ILE A 63 2.32 3.28 2.81
N GLU A 64 1.17 3.84 3.19
CA GLU A 64 0.24 4.50 2.26
C GLU A 64 0.93 5.64 1.49
N ALA A 65 1.72 6.47 2.17
CA ALA A 65 2.45 7.54 1.52
C ALA A 65 3.50 7.02 0.53
N GLU A 66 4.14 5.88 0.83
CA GLU A 66 5.04 5.19 -0.09
C GLU A 66 4.30 4.65 -1.33
N ILE A 67 3.18 3.95 -1.14
CA ILE A 67 2.34 3.45 -2.25
C ILE A 67 1.93 4.60 -3.16
N ALA A 68 1.44 5.71 -2.59
CA ALA A 68 1.06 6.88 -3.35
C ALA A 68 2.25 7.50 -4.11
N ALA A 69 3.47 7.44 -3.56
CA ALA A 69 4.68 7.88 -4.24
C ALA A 69 5.04 6.98 -5.43
N TYR A 70 4.91 5.66 -5.32
CA TYR A 70 5.06 4.74 -6.45
C TYR A 70 4.04 5.05 -7.56
N LEU A 71 2.77 5.23 -7.21
CA LEU A 71 1.72 5.53 -8.19
C LEU A 71 1.98 6.86 -8.92
N ARG A 72 2.36 7.92 -8.19
CA ARG A 72 2.74 9.20 -8.81
C ARG A 72 3.93 9.08 -9.76
N GLN A 73 4.93 8.27 -9.45
CA GLN A 73 6.07 8.04 -10.34
C GLN A 73 5.64 7.34 -11.64
N THR A 74 4.66 6.43 -11.57
CA THR A 74 4.12 5.81 -12.78
C THR A 74 3.21 6.71 -13.60
N ALA A 75 2.39 7.54 -12.95
CA ALA A 75 1.52 8.51 -13.62
C ALA A 75 2.33 9.67 -14.25
N GLY A 76 3.42 10.09 -13.60
CA GLY A 76 4.36 11.09 -14.09
C GLY A 76 5.40 10.54 -15.09
N GLY A 77 5.42 9.23 -15.34
CA GLY A 77 6.35 8.51 -16.21
C GLY A 77 6.17 8.76 -17.72
N GLY A 78 5.54 9.87 -18.10
CA GLY A 78 5.61 10.46 -19.43
C GLY A 78 6.82 11.40 -19.60
N HIS A 79 7.96 11.14 -18.94
CA HIS A 79 9.19 11.92 -19.12
C HIS A 79 10.40 11.04 -19.46
N SER A 80 10.55 10.85 -20.78
CA SER A 80 11.76 10.98 -21.60
C SER A 80 13.14 10.48 -21.10
N GLY A 81 13.71 9.56 -21.89
CA GLY A 81 15.13 9.51 -22.27
C GLY A 81 16.02 8.55 -21.45
N GLY A 82 16.71 7.58 -22.05
CA GLY A 82 16.92 7.27 -23.47
C GLY A 82 17.57 5.90 -23.67
#